data_AF-A0A8T3BFW3-F1
#
_entry.id   AF-A0A8T3BFW3-F1
#
_cell.length_a   1.000
_cell.length_b   1.000
_cell.length_c   1.000
_cell.angle_alpha   90.00
_cell.angle_beta   90.00
_cell.angle_gamma   90.00
#
_symmetry.space_group_name_H-M   'P 1'
#
loop_
_entity.id
_entity.type
_entity.pdbx_description
1 polymer ?
#
loop_
_entity_poly.entity_id
_entity_poly.type
_entity_poly.pdbx_seq_one_letter_code
_entity_poly.pdbx_strand_id
1 'polypeptide(L)'
;MHKDVEEMVSISEVGQRNKYLAMSLGGLLQPLALLGRVWEDISMDFIDWLSRSEGFTVILVVVNRLSKYAHFIPLRHPYTVVTIISAFIREVVRLHGLGTRGDNIRQG
;
A
#
# COMPACT_ATOMS: atom_id res chain seq x y z
N MET A 1 -36.69 -12.48 -29.36
CA MET A 1 -35.81 -13.45 -28.67
C MET A 1 -34.79 -12.77 -27.75
N HIS A 2 -33.83 -11.99 -28.24
CA HIS A 2 -32.85 -11.33 -27.35
C HIS A 2 -33.48 -10.31 -26.38
N LYS A 3 -34.42 -9.49 -26.84
CA LYS A 3 -35.14 -8.52 -26.00
C LYS A 3 -35.96 -9.18 -24.88
N ASP A 4 -36.63 -10.29 -25.20
CA ASP A 4 -37.48 -11.01 -24.24
C ASP A 4 -36.64 -11.66 -23.13
N VAL A 5 -35.41 -12.08 -23.46
CA VAL A 5 -34.45 -12.61 -22.48
C VAL A 5 -33.91 -11.49 -21.57
N GLU A 6 -33.64 -10.30 -22.11
CA GLU A 6 -33.20 -9.15 -21.30
C GLU A 6 -34.30 -8.68 -20.34
N GLU A 7 -35.54 -8.63 -20.82
CA GLU A 7 -36.70 -8.29 -20.00
C GLU A 7 -36.89 -9.32 -18.88
N MET A 8 -36.89 -10.63 -19.19
CA MET A 8 -37.04 -11.70 -18.20
C MET A 8 -35.95 -11.70 -17.10
N VAL A 9 -34.75 -11.25 -17.46
CA VAL A 9 -33.62 -11.14 -16.52
C VAL A 9 -33.70 -9.87 -15.67
N SER A 10 -34.41 -8.82 -16.13
CA SER A 10 -34.64 -7.59 -15.36
C SER A 10 -35.66 -7.78 -14.23
N ILE A 11 -36.71 -8.57 -14.47
CA ILE A 11 -37.80 -8.84 -13.53
C ILE A 11 -37.49 -9.95 -12.51
N SER A 12 -36.42 -10.72 -12.71
CA SER A 12 -36.07 -11.83 -11.80
C SER A 12 -35.12 -11.39 -10.68
N GLU A 13 -35.63 -11.37 -9.45
CA GLU A 13 -34.86 -11.07 -8.23
C GLU A 13 -33.68 -12.04 -8.01
N VAL A 14 -33.83 -13.31 -8.40
CA VAL A 14 -32.78 -14.34 -8.26
C VAL A 14 -31.62 -14.07 -9.22
N GLY A 15 -31.93 -13.63 -10.46
CA GLY A 15 -30.95 -13.22 -11.44
C GLY A 15 -30.24 -11.92 -11.05
N GLN A 16 -30.95 -10.95 -10.48
CA GLN A 16 -30.37 -9.69 -9.99
C GLN A 16 -29.50 -9.89 -8.74
N ARG A 17 -29.90 -10.75 -7.79
CA ARG A 17 -29.12 -11.04 -6.58
C ARG A 17 -27.86 -11.86 -6.85
N ASN A 18 -27.91 -12.80 -7.80
CA ASN A 18 -26.77 -13.68 -8.11
C ASN A 18 -25.82 -13.11 -9.17
N LYS A 19 -26.26 -12.11 -9.94
CA LYS A 19 -25.35 -11.27 -10.71
C LYS A 19 -24.59 -10.39 -9.73
N TYR A 20 -23.38 -10.81 -9.37
CA TYR A 20 -22.38 -9.85 -8.95
C TYR A 20 -22.39 -8.72 -9.96
N LEU A 21 -22.50 -7.48 -9.49
CA LEU A 21 -22.27 -6.32 -10.33
C LEU A 21 -20.85 -6.48 -10.89
N ALA A 22 -20.73 -6.93 -12.14
CA ALA A 22 -19.55 -6.72 -12.96
C ALA A 22 -19.47 -5.24 -13.41
N MET A 23 -20.17 -4.34 -12.70
CA MET A 23 -19.82 -2.93 -12.72
C MET A 23 -18.46 -2.85 -12.05
N SER A 24 -17.45 -2.70 -12.89
CA SER A 24 -16.16 -2.17 -12.49
C SER A 24 -16.42 -1.02 -11.52
N LEU A 25 -16.18 -1.24 -10.23
CA LEU A 25 -15.99 -0.16 -9.26
C LEU A 25 -14.59 0.45 -9.49
N GLY A 26 -14.17 0.57 -10.74
CA GLY A 26 -12.96 1.25 -11.17
C GLY A 26 -13.35 2.65 -11.61
N GLY A 27 -13.71 3.51 -10.65
CA GLY A 27 -13.62 4.94 -10.89
C GLY A 27 -12.20 5.27 -11.38
N LEU A 28 -12.05 6.31 -12.19
CA LEU A 28 -10.75 6.79 -12.68
C LEU A 28 -9.77 6.88 -11.52
N LEU A 29 -8.85 5.91 -11.43
CA LEU A 29 -7.78 5.93 -10.44
C LEU A 29 -6.92 7.14 -10.78
N GLN A 30 -7.04 8.20 -9.98
CA GLN A 30 -6.22 9.39 -10.17
C GLN A 30 -4.75 8.95 -10.03
N PRO A 31 -3.92 9.11 -11.07
CA PRO A 31 -2.52 8.77 -10.97
C PRO A 31 -1.91 9.61 -9.85
N LEU A 32 -1.18 8.97 -8.94
CA LEU A 32 -0.45 9.72 -7.94
C LEU A 32 0.51 10.66 -8.64
N ALA A 33 0.59 11.92 -8.18
CA ALA A 33 1.50 12.91 -8.74
C ALA A 33 2.91 12.31 -8.89
N LEU A 34 3.55 12.56 -10.03
CA LEU A 34 4.92 12.13 -10.27
C LEU A 34 5.81 12.81 -9.23
N LEU A 35 6.38 12.03 -8.33
CA LEU A 35 7.26 12.53 -7.29
C LEU A 35 8.65 12.73 -7.86
N GLY A 36 9.21 13.92 -7.59
CA GLY A 36 10.41 14.40 -8.27
C GLY A 36 11.70 13.84 -7.69
N ARG A 37 11.67 13.33 -6.44
CA ARG A 37 12.86 12.76 -5.79
C ARG A 37 12.61 11.41 -5.16
N VAL A 38 13.65 10.60 -5.20
CA VAL A 38 13.75 9.29 -4.54
C VAL A 38 13.59 9.51 -3.03
N TRP A 39 12.79 8.67 -2.35
CA TRP A 39 12.50 8.75 -0.90
C TRP A 39 11.57 9.89 -0.44
N GLU A 40 10.91 10.62 -1.36
CA GLU A 40 9.80 11.52 -1.02
C GLU A 40 8.47 10.78 -0.78
N ASP A 41 8.28 9.66 -1.49
CA ASP A 41 7.19 8.73 -1.24
C ASP A 41 7.74 7.43 -0.69
N ILE A 42 7.25 7.04 0.47
CA ILE A 42 7.53 5.71 1.01
C ILE A 42 6.22 5.06 1.42
N SER A 43 6.05 3.82 1.02
CA SER A 43 5.02 2.94 1.56
C SER A 43 5.69 2.05 2.61
N MET A 44 5.04 1.88 3.76
CA MET A 44 5.46 0.92 4.78
C MET A 44 4.37 -0.11 4.98
N ASP A 45 4.75 -1.37 5.09
CA ASP A 45 3.82 -2.48 5.32
C ASP A 45 4.46 -3.54 6.24
N PHE A 46 3.65 -4.41 6.83
CA PHE A 46 4.08 -5.47 7.73
C PHE A 46 3.63 -6.83 7.21
N ILE A 47 4.60 -7.74 7.06
CA ILE A 47 4.32 -9.16 6.88
C ILE A 47 4.43 -9.80 8.26
N ASP A 48 3.29 -10.02 8.91
CA ASP A 48 3.19 -10.71 10.21
C ASP A 48 2.76 -12.18 10.04
N TRP A 49 2.68 -12.90 11.14
CA TRP A 49 2.25 -14.30 11.24
C TRP A 49 3.18 -15.30 10.53
N LEU A 50 4.46 -14.97 10.47
CA LEU A 50 5.47 -15.88 9.94
C LEU A 50 5.90 -16.89 11.03
N SER A 51 6.22 -18.11 10.59
CA SER A 51 6.92 -19.09 11.41
C SER A 51 8.18 -18.45 11.99
N ARG A 52 8.39 -18.61 13.30
CA ARG A 52 9.58 -18.04 13.99
C ARG A 52 10.86 -18.52 13.31
N SER A 53 11.66 -17.57 12.85
CA SER A 53 13.02 -17.80 12.34
C SER A 53 13.98 -16.94 13.16
N GLU A 54 14.89 -17.57 13.91
CA GLU A 54 15.85 -16.86 14.79
C GLU A 54 15.21 -15.84 15.75
N GLY A 55 13.97 -16.14 16.20
CA GLY A 55 13.18 -15.27 17.08
C GLY A 55 12.51 -14.08 16.39
N PHE A 56 12.65 -13.92 15.08
CA PHE A 56 11.92 -12.96 14.27
C PHE A 56 10.62 -13.56 13.76
N THR A 57 9.57 -12.75 13.77
CA THR A 57 8.18 -13.16 13.43
C THR A 57 7.52 -12.25 12.42
N VAL A 58 8.09 -11.05 12.22
CA VAL A 58 7.50 -9.98 11.42
C VAL A 58 8.58 -9.43 10.50
N ILE A 59 8.19 -9.04 9.28
CA ILE A 59 9.05 -8.29 8.37
C ILE A 59 8.41 -6.93 8.12
N LEU A 60 9.11 -5.86 8.47
CA LEU A 60 8.78 -4.50 8.06
C LEU A 60 9.29 -4.28 6.64
N VAL A 61 8.39 -4.00 5.72
CA VAL A 61 8.69 -3.72 4.31
C VAL A 61 8.59 -2.21 4.08
N VAL A 62 9.66 -1.60 3.59
CA VAL A 62 9.68 -0.17 3.25
C VAL A 62 9.98 -0.02 1.77
N VAL A 63 9.02 0.47 1.00
CA VAL A 63 9.13 0.60 -0.46
C VAL A 63 9.18 2.06 -0.87
N ASN A 64 10.22 2.45 -1.61
CA ASN A 64 10.21 3.72 -2.32
C ASN A 64 9.39 3.58 -3.60
N ARG A 65 8.27 4.30 -3.69
CA ARG A 65 7.31 4.12 -4.79
C ARG A 65 7.87 4.58 -6.14
N LEU A 66 8.84 5.50 -6.13
CA LEU A 66 9.49 6.03 -7.33
C LEU A 66 10.51 5.04 -7.91
N SER A 67 11.45 4.55 -7.10
CA SER A 67 12.51 3.65 -7.59
C SER A 67 12.15 2.17 -7.56
N LYS A 68 11.01 1.81 -6.95
CA LYS A 68 10.59 0.43 -6.67
C LYS A 68 11.57 -0.38 -5.80
N TYR A 69 12.56 0.27 -5.19
CA TYR A 69 13.42 -0.36 -4.20
C TYR A 69 12.65 -0.61 -2.91
N ALA A 70 12.90 -1.76 -2.30
CA ALA A 70 12.31 -2.18 -1.05
C ALA A 70 13.37 -2.59 -0.04
N HIS A 71 13.19 -2.21 1.23
CA HIS A 71 13.93 -2.73 2.37
C HIS A 71 13.06 -3.73 3.13
N PHE A 72 13.62 -4.89 3.45
CA PHE A 72 12.99 -5.91 4.27
C PHE A 72 13.72 -6.00 5.59
N ILE A 73 13.07 -5.55 6.66
CA ILE A 73 13.68 -5.41 7.98
C ILE A 73 13.01 -6.40 8.92
N PRO A 74 13.73 -7.42 9.43
CA PRO A 74 13.14 -8.38 10.34
C PRO A 74 12.91 -7.76 11.73
N LEU A 75 11.73 -8.01 12.30
CA LEU A 75 11.30 -7.55 13.63
C LEU A 75 10.90 -8.73 14.52
N ARG A 76 11.13 -8.57 15.83
CA ARG A 76 10.76 -9.55 16.86
C ARG A 76 9.51 -9.06 17.60
N HIS A 77 8.58 -9.98 17.85
CA HIS A 77 7.44 -9.70 18.73
C HIS A 77 7.83 -9.71 20.21
N PRO A 78 7.26 -8.80 21.03
CA PRO A 78 6.39 -7.69 20.65
C PRO A 78 7.19 -6.50 20.09
N TYR A 79 6.71 -5.88 19.01
CA TYR A 79 7.28 -4.63 18.50
C TYR A 79 6.41 -3.43 18.89
N THR A 80 7.06 -2.31 19.16
CA THR A 80 6.44 -1.02 19.46
C THR A 80 6.75 -0.01 18.37
N VAL A 81 6.01 1.11 18.36
CA VAL A 81 6.30 2.24 17.46
C VAL A 81 7.75 2.71 17.59
N VAL A 82 8.31 2.72 18.80
CA VAL A 82 9.71 3.11 19.05
C VAL A 82 10.69 2.16 18.37
N THR A 83 10.44 0.85 18.44
CA THR A 83 11.28 -0.15 17.76
C THR A 83 11.20 -0.01 16.23
N ILE A 84 10.02 0.29 15.69
CA ILE A 84 9.82 0.50 14.25
C ILE A 84 10.58 1.74 13.79
N ILE A 85 10.43 2.87 14.49
CA ILE A 85 11.13 4.12 14.17
C ILE A 85 12.64 3.90 14.20
N SER A 86 13.14 3.20 15.22
CA SER A 86 14.57 2.93 15.37
C SER A 86 15.10 2.07 14.22
N ALA A 87 14.36 1.04 13.83
CA ALA A 87 14.68 0.19 12.69
C ALA A 87 14.64 0.96 11.36
N PHE A 88 13.62 1.79 11.15
CA PHE A 88 13.49 2.64 9.98
C PHE A 88 14.65 3.64 9.85
N ILE A 89 15.02 4.32 10.93
CA ILE A 89 16.15 5.25 10.92
C ILE A 89 17.45 4.52 10.59
N ARG A 90 17.69 3.38 11.23
CA ARG A 90 18.93 2.62 11.08
C ARG A 90 19.11 2.02 9.69
N GLU A 91 18.04 1.46 9.12
CA GLU A 91 18.13 0.73 7.85
C GLU A 91 17.80 1.60 6.64
N VAL A 92 16.89 2.58 6.78
CA VAL A 92 16.43 3.39 5.64
C VAL A 92 17.06 4.78 5.65
N VAL A 93 16.82 5.56 6.71
CA VAL A 93 17.24 6.97 6.77
C VAL A 93 18.76 7.11 6.75
N ARG A 94 19.47 6.23 7.46
CA ARG A 94 20.93 6.23 7.47
C ARG A 94 21.53 6.04 6.07
N LEU A 95 20.89 5.23 5.23
CA LEU A 95 21.39 4.89 3.89
C LEU A 95 20.95 5.91 2.82
N HIS A 96 19.79 6.53 2.99
CA HIS A 96 19.14 7.30 1.92
C HIS A 96 18.80 8.75 2.29
N GLY A 97 18.95 9.13 3.55
CA GLY A 97 18.40 10.37 4.09
C GLY A 97 16.88 10.36 4.21
N LEU A 98 16.31 11.51 4.54
CA LEU A 98 14.87 11.75 4.45
C LEU A 98 14.60 12.63 3.24
N GLY A 99 13.71 12.19 2.35
CA GLY A 99 13.19 13.02 1.27
C GLY A 99 12.25 14.06 1.85
N THR A 100 12.77 15.17 2.34
CA THR A 100 11.94 16.31 2.74
C THR A 100 11.37 16.94 1.48
N ARG A 101 10.04 16.85 1.31
CA ARG A 101 9.29 17.64 0.35
C ARG A 101 9.52 19.12 0.70
N GLY A 102 10.45 19.75 -0.01
CA GLY A 102 10.81 21.15 0.17
C GLY A 102 9.73 22.07 -0.39
N ASP A 103 8.58 22.14 0.29
CA ASP A 103 7.64 23.24 0.08
C ASP A 103 8.12 24.42 0.94
N ASN A 104 8.87 25.33 0.30
CA ASN A 104 9.02 26.75 0.62
C ASN A 104 8.60 27.20 2.03
N ILE A 105 9.50 27.10 3.01
CA ILE A 105 9.57 28.13 4.05
C ILE A 105 10.33 29.30 3.42
N ARG A 106 9.60 30.07 2.61
CA ARG A 106 10.00 31.44 2.27
C ARG A 106 9.81 32.28 3.52
N GLN A 107 10.87 33.03 3.82
CA GLN A 107 10.99 34.04 4.86
C GLN A 107 9.71 34.88 5.04
N GLY A 108 9.42 35.17 6.31
CA GLY A 108 8.43 36.13 6.79
C GLY A 108 8.53 36.21 8.30
#